data_AF-A0AAE1FVU3-F1
#
_entry.id   AF-A0AAE1FVU3-F1
#
_cell.length_a   1.000
_cell.length_b   1.000
_cell.length_c   1.000
_cell.angle_alpha   90.00
_cell.angle_beta   90.00
_cell.angle_gamma   90.00
#
_symmetry.space_group_name_H-M   'P 1'
#
loop_
_entity.id
_entity.type
_entity.pdbx_description
1 polymer ?
#
loop_
_entity_poly.entity_id
_entity_poly.type
_entity_poly.pdbx_seq_one_letter_code
_entity_poly.pdbx_strand_id
1 'polypeptide(L)'
;MVLGHHLSFPHIRVLYPTAPLRPYTLADGSFEHVWFDRPLLKEDAPEHLATIEPTAREINQLIDQEVKLGIDIKRIVIGGFSMGGSMALQMAYRFRPDIGGVFVLSSFLNKESKVYETLSGCPDTPRPPLFMCHGQKDDLVPHSWGHNTFQELQKHHIQGSFHSLPNVSHTISREELTMLKNWIVRQVP
;
A
#
# COMPACT_ATOMS: atom_id res chain seq x y z
N MET A 1 11.73 -2.48 -15.95
CA MET A 1 10.83 -2.59 -14.78
C MET A 1 9.45 -3.01 -15.27
N VAL A 2 8.89 -4.14 -14.81
CA VAL A 2 7.62 -4.73 -15.32
C VAL A 2 6.44 -3.74 -15.26
N LEU A 3 6.45 -2.83 -14.28
CA LEU A 3 5.40 -1.82 -14.09
C LEU A 3 5.38 -0.72 -15.16
N GLY A 4 6.55 -0.31 -15.66
CA GLY A 4 6.68 0.93 -16.45
C GLY A 4 6.01 0.91 -17.83
N HIS A 5 5.95 -0.24 -18.51
CA HIS A 5 5.26 -0.35 -19.80
C HIS A 5 3.75 -0.62 -19.65
N HIS A 6 3.34 -1.30 -18.57
CA HIS A 6 1.95 -1.69 -18.38
C HIS A 6 1.10 -0.58 -17.73
N LEU A 7 1.70 0.22 -16.84
CA LEU A 7 1.06 1.37 -16.18
C LEU A 7 1.45 2.70 -16.83
N SER A 8 1.28 2.79 -18.15
CA SER A 8 1.35 4.07 -18.88
C SER A 8 -0.05 4.61 -19.12
N PHE A 9 -0.21 5.92 -18.87
CA PHE A 9 -1.46 6.65 -18.99
C PHE A 9 -1.22 7.96 -19.76
N PRO A 10 -2.20 8.47 -20.54
CA PRO A 10 -2.04 9.72 -21.28
C PRO A 10 -1.87 10.95 -20.38
N HIS A 11 -2.51 10.95 -19.21
CA HIS A 11 -2.68 12.14 -18.35
C HIS A 11 -2.34 11.89 -16.88
N ILE A 12 -1.82 10.70 -16.54
CA ILE A 12 -1.41 10.35 -15.19
C ILE A 12 0.11 10.23 -15.15
N ARG A 13 0.74 11.04 -14.30
CA ARG A 13 2.16 10.92 -13.97
C ARG A 13 2.35 9.80 -12.97
N VAL A 14 3.30 8.90 -13.24
CA VAL A 14 3.62 7.78 -12.35
C VAL A 14 4.99 8.00 -11.73
N LEU A 15 5.06 7.96 -10.41
CA LEU A 15 6.29 8.09 -9.63
C LEU A 15 6.64 6.76 -8.98
N TYR A 16 7.90 6.36 -9.09
CA TYR A 16 8.44 5.15 -8.44
C TYR A 16 9.55 5.57 -7.46
N PRO A 17 9.19 6.06 -6.25
CA PRO A 17 10.17 6.42 -5.25
C PRO A 17 10.96 5.18 -4.80
N THR A 18 12.23 5.39 -4.47
CA THR A 18 13.07 4.35 -3.87
C THR A 18 12.92 4.41 -2.35
N ALA A 19 12.74 3.26 -1.71
CA ALA A 19 12.69 3.20 -0.26
C ALA A 19 14.01 3.68 0.36
N PRO A 20 14.01 4.28 1.57
CA PRO A 20 15.26 4.75 2.17
C PRO A 20 16.21 3.59 2.49
N LEU A 21 17.52 3.84 2.33
CA LEU A 21 18.56 2.88 2.71
C LEU A 21 18.70 2.88 4.24
N ARG A 22 18.52 1.72 4.88
CA ARG A 22 18.60 1.58 6.35
C ARG A 22 18.94 0.15 6.77
N PRO A 23 19.40 -0.07 8.02
CA PRO A 23 19.54 -1.41 8.57
C PRO A 23 18.20 -2.16 8.55
N TYR A 24 18.22 -3.44 8.17
CA TYR A 24 17.04 -4.29 8.14
C TYR A 24 17.23 -5.53 9.00
N THR A 25 16.36 -5.71 10.01
CA THR A 25 16.48 -6.76 11.02
C THR A 25 16.37 -8.16 10.41
N LEU A 26 15.52 -8.38 9.39
CA LEU A 26 15.43 -9.68 8.71
C LEU A 26 16.61 -10.00 7.80
N ALA A 27 17.50 -9.03 7.55
CA ALA A 27 18.74 -9.22 6.80
C ALA A 27 19.96 -9.08 7.72
N ASP A 28 19.83 -9.51 8.97
CA ASP A 28 20.90 -9.51 9.98
C ASP A 28 21.55 -8.12 10.18
N GLY A 29 20.77 -7.05 9.99
CA GLY A 29 21.21 -5.67 10.14
C GLY A 29 21.94 -5.09 8.92
N SER A 30 21.97 -5.79 7.78
CA SER A 30 22.48 -5.22 6.53
C SER A 30 21.70 -3.96 6.12
N PHE A 31 22.36 -3.05 5.39
CA PHE A 31 21.70 -1.87 4.85
C PHE A 31 20.94 -2.25 3.57
N GLU A 32 19.62 -2.13 3.62
CA GLU A 32 18.71 -2.47 2.52
C GLU A 32 17.78 -1.29 2.20
N HIS A 33 17.29 -1.25 0.97
CA HIS A 33 16.23 -0.32 0.58
C HIS A 33 14.86 -0.87 1.02
N VAL A 34 14.44 -0.54 2.25
CA VAL A 34 13.19 -1.03 2.86
C VAL A 34 12.33 0.12 3.41
N TRP A 35 11.01 0.04 3.19
CA TRP A 35 10.06 1.08 3.61
C TRP A 35 9.93 1.17 5.13
N PHE A 36 10.18 0.09 5.85
CA PHE A 36 10.23 0.06 7.31
C PHE A 36 10.91 -1.23 7.75
N ASP A 37 11.43 -1.22 8.98
CA ASP A 37 12.05 -2.40 9.55
C ASP A 37 10.99 -3.42 10.00
N ARG A 38 11.35 -4.70 9.99
CA ARG A 38 10.50 -5.79 10.48
C ARG A 38 11.34 -6.68 11.39
N PRO A 39 10.94 -6.90 12.66
CA PRO A 39 11.63 -7.86 13.51
C PRO A 39 11.37 -9.30 13.04
N LEU A 40 10.17 -9.57 12.53
CA LEU A 40 9.71 -10.87 12.04
C LEU A 40 8.77 -10.68 10.85
N LEU A 41 8.86 -11.57 9.86
CA LEU A 41 7.86 -11.67 8.79
C LEU A 41 6.68 -12.53 9.27
N LYS A 42 5.80 -11.93 10.07
CA LYS A 42 4.55 -12.53 10.54
C LYS A 42 3.44 -11.50 10.68
N GLU A 43 2.20 -11.93 10.56
CA GLU A 43 0.99 -11.11 10.74
C GLU A 43 0.85 -10.58 12.18
N ASP A 44 1.29 -11.36 13.17
CA ASP A 44 1.22 -11.04 14.60
C ASP A 44 2.46 -10.29 15.14
N ALA A 45 3.46 -10.04 14.30
CA ALA A 45 4.61 -9.24 14.69
C ALA A 45 4.20 -7.78 14.95
N PRO A 46 4.85 -7.06 15.87
CA PRO A 46 4.60 -5.64 16.08
C PRO A 46 5.11 -4.80 14.89
N GLU A 47 4.43 -3.68 14.62
CA GLU A 47 4.90 -2.69 13.66
C GLU A 47 6.10 -1.91 14.20
N HIS A 48 7.09 -1.65 13.34
CA HIS A 48 8.24 -0.83 13.70
C HIS A 48 7.97 0.66 13.40
N LEU A 49 7.16 1.30 14.25
CA LEU A 49 6.69 2.69 14.07
C LEU A 49 7.85 3.69 13.91
N ALA A 50 8.96 3.48 14.63
CA ALA A 50 10.15 4.33 14.55
C ALA A 50 10.74 4.43 13.12
N THR A 51 10.50 3.42 12.26
CA THR A 51 10.87 3.48 10.83
C THR A 51 9.71 3.81 9.90
N ILE A 52 8.47 3.50 10.28
CA ILE A 52 7.28 3.82 9.47
C ILE A 52 7.07 5.33 9.44
N GLU A 53 7.16 6.02 10.59
CA GLU A 53 6.83 7.45 10.67
C GLU A 53 7.78 8.35 9.87
N PRO A 54 9.12 8.20 9.94
CA PRO A 54 10.02 8.96 9.07
C PRO A 54 9.75 8.72 7.58
N THR A 55 9.51 7.47 7.20
CA THR A 55 9.17 7.09 5.82
C THR A 55 7.87 7.74 5.37
N ALA A 56 6.86 7.77 6.24
CA ALA A 56 5.59 8.44 5.97
C ALA A 56 5.78 9.94 5.74
N ARG A 57 6.67 10.59 6.51
CA ARG A 57 7.00 12.01 6.30
C ARG A 57 7.65 12.25 4.94
N GLU A 58 8.57 11.40 4.51
CA GLU A 58 9.20 11.51 3.19
C GLU A 58 8.19 11.34 2.05
N ILE A 59 7.29 10.34 2.15
CA ILE A 59 6.22 10.15 1.16
C ILE A 59 5.24 11.34 1.18
N ASN A 60 4.91 11.88 2.36
CA ASN A 60 4.09 13.08 2.47
C ASN A 60 4.71 14.28 1.76
N GLN A 61 6.02 14.49 1.92
CA GLN A 61 6.72 15.57 1.23
C GLN A 61 6.64 15.41 -0.29
N LEU A 62 6.75 14.18 -0.81
CA LEU A 62 6.58 13.90 -2.23
C LEU A 62 5.15 14.24 -2.70
N ILE A 63 4.13 13.82 -1.95
CA ILE A 63 2.73 14.13 -2.25
C ILE A 63 2.50 15.66 -2.25
N ASP A 64 3.01 16.36 -1.23
CA ASP A 64 2.86 17.81 -1.10
C ASP A 64 3.57 18.58 -2.22
N GLN A 65 4.68 18.05 -2.75
CA GLN A 65 5.33 18.60 -3.93
C GLN A 65 4.43 18.51 -5.16
N GLU A 66 3.80 17.36 -5.41
CA GLU A 66 2.88 17.21 -6.54
C GLU A 66 1.62 18.09 -6.38
N VAL A 67 1.11 18.24 -5.16
CA VAL A 67 0.00 19.17 -4.87
C VAL A 67 0.41 20.63 -5.15
N LYS A 68 1.63 21.03 -4.77
CA LYS A 68 2.18 22.37 -5.09
C LYS A 68 2.35 22.61 -6.59
N LEU A 69 2.53 21.55 -7.38
CA LEU A 69 2.55 21.61 -8.84
C LEU A 69 1.14 21.69 -9.46
N GLY A 70 0.09 21.76 -8.64
CA GLY A 70 -1.30 21.95 -9.07
C GLY A 70 -2.11 20.67 -9.21
N ILE A 71 -1.58 19.52 -8.79
CA ILE A 71 -2.35 18.26 -8.78
C ILE A 71 -3.32 18.28 -7.60
N ASP A 72 -4.61 18.20 -7.87
CA ASP A 72 -5.63 18.00 -6.83
C ASP A 72 -5.30 16.72 -6.04
N ILE A 73 -5.29 16.82 -4.70
CA ILE A 73 -5.02 15.69 -3.81
C ILE A 73 -5.99 14.52 -4.05
N LYS A 74 -7.22 14.80 -4.48
CA LYS A 74 -8.22 13.78 -4.84
C LYS A 74 -7.89 13.04 -6.14
N ARG A 75 -6.89 13.50 -6.88
CA ARG A 75 -6.34 12.83 -8.07
C ARG A 75 -5.04 12.07 -7.78
N ILE A 76 -4.60 12.02 -6.53
CA ILE A 76 -3.42 11.25 -6.12
C ILE A 76 -3.87 9.86 -5.68
N VAL A 77 -3.24 8.85 -6.27
CA VAL A 77 -3.39 7.44 -5.90
C VAL A 77 -2.04 6.94 -5.40
N ILE A 78 -2.03 6.31 -4.24
CA ILE A 78 -0.83 5.65 -3.70
C ILE A 78 -1.01 4.13 -3.74
N GLY A 79 0.06 3.40 -3.96
CA GLY A 79 -0.01 1.96 -3.84
C GLY A 79 1.33 1.29 -3.98
N GLY A 80 1.35 -0.02 -3.75
CA GLY A 80 2.58 -0.77 -3.79
C GLY A 80 2.38 -2.27 -3.70
N PHE A 81 3.48 -2.97 -3.93
CA PHE A 81 3.60 -4.42 -3.82
C PHE A 81 4.31 -4.80 -2.53
N SER A 82 3.86 -5.88 -1.88
CA SER A 82 4.48 -6.43 -0.67
C SER A 82 4.67 -5.34 0.40
N MET A 83 5.87 -5.09 0.89
CA MET A 83 6.14 -4.05 1.89
C MET A 83 5.64 -2.65 1.46
N GLY A 84 5.71 -2.32 0.17
CA GLY A 84 5.19 -1.05 -0.36
C GLY A 84 3.67 -0.95 -0.25
N GLY A 85 2.95 -2.07 -0.36
CA GLY A 85 1.51 -2.14 -0.13
C GLY A 85 1.12 -1.85 1.32
N SER A 86 1.86 -2.43 2.27
CA SER A 86 1.68 -2.13 3.71
C SER A 86 1.92 -0.65 3.99
N MET A 87 2.98 -0.07 3.39
CA MET A 87 3.28 1.35 3.53
C MET A 87 2.19 2.23 2.89
N ALA A 88 1.63 1.84 1.75
CA ALA A 88 0.53 2.55 1.11
C ALA A 88 -0.74 2.58 1.99
N LEU A 89 -1.05 1.48 2.69
CA LEU A 89 -2.16 1.44 3.66
C LEU A 89 -1.90 2.36 4.86
N GLN A 90 -0.68 2.37 5.40
CA GLN A 90 -0.27 3.29 6.46
C GLN A 90 -0.48 4.75 6.01
N MET A 91 -0.05 5.09 4.79
CA MET A 91 -0.27 6.41 4.22
C MET A 91 -1.75 6.75 4.09
N ALA A 92 -2.52 5.91 3.40
CA ALA A 92 -3.92 6.18 3.07
C ALA A 92 -4.83 6.30 4.30
N TYR A 93 -4.56 5.52 5.36
CA TYR A 93 -5.49 5.41 6.49
C TYR A 93 -4.99 6.04 7.79
N ARG A 94 -3.76 6.56 7.81
CA ARG A 94 -3.25 7.34 8.94
C ARG A 94 -2.80 8.74 8.55
N PHE A 95 -1.97 8.84 7.51
CA PHE A 95 -1.23 10.07 7.25
C PHE A 95 -1.88 10.97 6.20
N ARG A 96 -2.58 10.38 5.21
CA ARG A 96 -3.19 11.06 4.05
C ARG A 96 -4.54 10.44 3.69
N PRO A 97 -5.55 10.59 4.55
CA PRO A 97 -6.92 10.13 4.25
C PRO A 97 -7.64 10.98 3.20
N ASP A 98 -7.01 12.07 2.78
CA ASP A 98 -7.50 13.02 1.80
C ASP A 98 -7.20 12.64 0.35
N ILE A 99 -6.36 11.62 0.08
CA ILE A 99 -6.03 11.17 -1.29
C ILE A 99 -7.23 10.55 -2.02
N GLY A 100 -7.09 10.35 -3.33
CA GLY A 100 -8.13 9.83 -4.22
C GLY A 100 -8.32 8.31 -4.19
N GLY A 101 -7.28 7.55 -3.85
CA GLY A 101 -7.36 6.09 -3.85
C GLY A 101 -6.11 5.41 -3.32
N VAL A 102 -6.25 4.17 -2.88
CA VAL A 102 -5.12 3.31 -2.54
C VAL A 102 -5.22 1.95 -3.21
N PHE A 103 -4.10 1.43 -3.72
CA PHE A 103 -4.01 0.05 -4.19
C PHE A 103 -2.91 -0.74 -3.50
N VAL A 104 -3.12 -2.04 -3.34
CA VAL A 104 -2.24 -2.93 -2.57
C VAL A 104 -2.14 -4.27 -3.28
N LEU A 105 -0.92 -4.70 -3.59
CA LEU A 105 -0.65 -5.95 -4.28
C LEU A 105 0.15 -6.88 -3.37
N SER A 106 -0.35 -8.09 -3.12
CA SER A 106 0.31 -9.16 -2.34
C SER A 106 0.91 -8.66 -1.02
N SER A 107 0.07 -8.07 -0.17
CA SER A 107 0.50 -7.39 1.06
C SER A 107 -0.53 -7.53 2.18
N PHE A 108 -0.18 -7.05 3.36
CA PHE A 108 -0.97 -7.15 4.59
C PHE A 108 -0.63 -6.03 5.57
N LEU A 109 -1.48 -5.86 6.58
CA LEU A 109 -1.20 -5.12 7.82
C LEU A 109 -1.06 -6.08 8.99
N ASN A 110 -0.24 -5.70 9.96
CA ASN A 110 -0.09 -6.45 11.21
C ASN A 110 -1.40 -6.42 12.02
N LYS A 111 -1.68 -7.46 12.82
CA LYS A 111 -2.96 -7.59 13.56
C LYS A 111 -3.25 -6.38 14.47
N GLU A 112 -2.22 -5.86 15.11
CA GLU A 112 -2.28 -4.69 15.99
C GLU A 112 -1.85 -3.40 15.26
N SER A 113 -2.07 -3.33 13.95
CA SER A 113 -1.64 -2.19 13.14
C SER A 113 -2.21 -0.88 13.68
N LYS A 114 -1.35 0.15 13.72
CA LYS A 114 -1.78 1.51 14.08
C LYS A 114 -2.82 2.08 13.12
N VAL A 115 -2.96 1.49 11.92
CA VAL A 115 -4.05 1.78 10.98
C VAL A 115 -5.41 1.50 11.62
N TYR A 116 -5.61 0.31 12.18
CA TYR A 116 -6.91 -0.07 12.78
C TYR A 116 -7.26 0.81 13.98
N GLU A 117 -6.25 1.14 14.81
CA GLU A 117 -6.43 2.07 15.91
C GLU A 117 -6.85 3.47 15.42
N THR A 118 -6.20 3.98 14.37
CA THR A 118 -6.51 5.29 13.79
C THR A 118 -7.91 5.33 13.17
N LEU A 119 -8.32 4.25 12.51
CA LEU A 119 -9.66 4.12 11.95
C LEU A 119 -10.73 4.08 13.06
N SER A 120 -10.46 3.37 14.15
CA SER A 120 -11.35 3.31 15.32
C SER A 120 -11.50 4.65 16.02
N GLY A 121 -10.42 5.43 16.14
CA GLY A 121 -10.44 6.75 16.78
C GLY A 121 -11.09 7.85 15.95
N CYS A 122 -11.29 7.63 14.64
CA CYS A 122 -11.82 8.63 13.70
C CYS A 122 -12.76 7.99 12.67
N PRO A 123 -13.88 7.37 13.09
CA PRO A 123 -14.75 6.58 12.21
C PRO A 123 -15.45 7.42 11.13
N ASP A 124 -15.74 8.69 11.42
CA ASP A 124 -16.46 9.57 10.50
C ASP A 124 -15.55 10.26 9.47
N THR A 125 -14.23 10.07 9.56
CA THR A 125 -13.31 10.68 8.60
C THR A 125 -13.38 9.93 7.27
N PRO A 126 -13.74 10.59 6.15
CA PRO A 126 -13.75 9.96 4.84
C PRO A 126 -12.38 9.37 4.50
N ARG A 127 -12.36 8.17 3.93
CA ARG A 127 -11.13 7.46 3.55
C ARG A 127 -11.14 7.12 2.06
N PRO A 128 -9.97 7.06 1.41
CA PRO A 128 -9.88 6.71 0.00
C PRO A 128 -10.35 5.26 -0.27
N PRO A 129 -10.97 5.00 -1.44
CA PRO A 129 -11.32 3.65 -1.85
C PRO A 129 -10.08 2.76 -2.03
N LEU A 130 -10.27 1.46 -1.78
CA LEU A 130 -9.22 0.45 -1.77
C LEU A 130 -9.35 -0.53 -2.94
N PHE A 131 -8.23 -0.80 -3.61
CA PHE A 131 -8.07 -1.95 -4.48
C PHE A 131 -7.01 -2.89 -3.89
N MET A 132 -7.38 -4.11 -3.53
CA MET A 132 -6.43 -5.15 -3.12
C MET A 132 -6.42 -6.29 -4.13
N CYS A 133 -5.24 -6.82 -4.43
CA CYS A 133 -5.06 -8.02 -5.23
C CYS A 133 -4.01 -8.92 -4.59
N HIS A 134 -4.24 -10.23 -4.56
CA HIS A 134 -3.34 -11.19 -3.89
C HIS A 134 -3.35 -12.55 -4.57
N GLY A 135 -2.16 -13.13 -4.75
CA GLY A 135 -1.99 -14.49 -5.25
C GLY A 135 -2.37 -15.55 -4.22
N GLN A 136 -3.14 -16.58 -4.60
CA GLN A 136 -3.53 -17.66 -3.68
C GLN A 136 -2.38 -18.65 -3.40
N LYS A 137 -1.30 -18.63 -4.19
CA LYS A 137 -0.11 -19.46 -4.02
C LYS A 137 1.08 -18.65 -3.48
N ASP A 138 0.79 -17.55 -2.79
CA ASP A 138 1.80 -16.71 -2.17
C ASP A 138 2.30 -17.35 -0.87
N ASP A 139 3.50 -17.94 -0.95
CA ASP A 139 4.13 -18.64 0.18
C ASP A 139 4.97 -17.70 1.07
N LEU A 140 5.22 -16.46 0.63
CA LEU A 140 6.00 -15.49 1.41
C LEU A 140 5.09 -14.60 2.25
N VAL A 141 4.01 -14.11 1.64
CA VAL A 141 2.93 -13.37 2.29
C VAL A 141 1.64 -14.15 2.05
N PRO A 142 1.28 -15.08 2.95
CA PRO A 142 0.08 -15.89 2.80
C PRO A 142 -1.14 -15.06 2.40
N HIS A 143 -1.89 -15.56 1.42
CA HIS A 143 -3.13 -14.94 0.93
C HIS A 143 -4.10 -14.59 2.06
N SER A 144 -4.16 -15.45 3.09
CA SER A 144 -4.97 -15.22 4.28
C SER A 144 -4.62 -13.94 5.01
N TRP A 145 -3.35 -13.51 5.07
CA TRP A 145 -2.97 -12.25 5.72
C TRP A 145 -3.51 -11.03 4.96
N GLY A 146 -3.46 -11.06 3.63
CA GLY A 146 -4.08 -10.03 2.79
C GLY A 146 -5.59 -10.03 2.91
N HIS A 147 -6.21 -11.21 2.95
CA HIS A 147 -7.65 -11.35 3.11
C HIS A 147 -8.14 -10.85 4.48
N ASN A 148 -7.46 -11.23 5.57
CA ASN A 148 -7.73 -10.76 6.93
C ASN A 148 -7.60 -9.24 7.02
N THR A 149 -6.54 -8.67 6.41
CA THR A 149 -6.35 -7.22 6.32
C THR A 149 -7.55 -6.54 5.67
N PHE A 150 -8.03 -7.07 4.54
CA PHE A 150 -9.20 -6.52 3.85
C PHE A 150 -10.46 -6.62 4.70
N GLN A 151 -10.71 -7.77 5.33
CA GLN A 151 -11.88 -7.98 6.20
C GLN A 151 -11.87 -7.01 7.39
N GLU A 152 -10.71 -6.78 8.00
CA GLU A 152 -10.59 -5.82 9.11
C GLU A 152 -10.86 -4.38 8.64
N LEU A 153 -10.31 -3.98 7.50
CA LEU A 153 -10.58 -2.67 6.91
C LEU A 153 -12.08 -2.49 6.57
N GLN A 154 -12.77 -3.54 6.13
CA GLN A 154 -14.21 -3.49 5.88
C GLN A 154 -15.04 -3.26 7.16
N LYS A 155 -14.61 -3.78 8.31
CA LYS A 155 -15.25 -3.48 9.61
C LYS A 155 -15.15 -2.01 9.98
N HIS A 156 -14.12 -1.32 9.47
CA HIS A 156 -13.94 0.13 9.58
C HIS A 156 -14.54 0.91 8.41
N HIS A 157 -15.51 0.33 7.68
CA HIS A 157 -16.24 0.96 6.59
C HIS A 157 -15.41 1.42 5.38
N ILE A 158 -14.17 0.92 5.26
CA ILE A 158 -13.34 1.16 4.08
C ILE A 158 -13.99 0.52 2.86
N GLN A 159 -14.29 1.34 1.84
CA GLN A 159 -14.88 0.90 0.59
C GLN A 159 -13.79 0.35 -0.33
N GLY A 160 -14.02 -0.79 -0.98
CA GLY A 160 -13.04 -1.35 -1.90
C GLY A 160 -13.33 -2.76 -2.37
N SER A 161 -12.36 -3.35 -3.04
CA SER A 161 -12.40 -4.72 -3.54
C SER A 161 -11.15 -5.51 -3.19
N PHE A 162 -11.31 -6.82 -3.03
CA PHE A 162 -10.22 -7.77 -2.85
C PHE A 162 -10.28 -8.84 -3.94
N HIS A 163 -9.22 -8.92 -4.73
CA HIS A 163 -9.12 -9.81 -5.88
C HIS A 163 -8.14 -10.94 -5.58
N SER A 164 -8.56 -12.18 -5.77
CA SER A 164 -7.75 -13.37 -5.51
C SER A 164 -7.35 -14.03 -6.83
N LEU A 165 -6.06 -14.31 -7.00
CA LEU A 165 -5.51 -14.90 -8.22
C LEU A 165 -5.05 -16.35 -7.96
N PRO A 166 -5.76 -17.38 -8.46
CA PRO A 166 -5.55 -18.78 -8.05
C PRO A 166 -4.16 -19.39 -8.30
N ASN A 167 -3.47 -18.91 -9.34
CA ASN A 167 -2.19 -19.49 -9.78
C ASN A 167 -1.02 -18.51 -9.69
N VAL A 168 -1.16 -17.48 -8.85
CA VAL A 168 -0.14 -16.44 -8.66
C VAL A 168 0.49 -16.61 -7.29
N SER A 169 1.82 -16.61 -7.25
CA SER A 169 2.63 -16.62 -6.03
C SER A 169 3.00 -15.19 -5.61
N HIS A 170 4.09 -14.97 -4.87
CA HIS A 170 4.54 -13.63 -4.49
C HIS A 170 5.15 -12.85 -5.67
N THR A 171 4.31 -12.46 -6.63
CA THR A 171 4.73 -11.77 -7.84
C THR A 171 3.59 -10.92 -8.41
N ILE A 172 3.92 -10.05 -9.36
CA ILE A 172 2.95 -9.20 -10.06
C ILE A 172 2.61 -9.85 -11.40
N SER A 173 1.32 -10.13 -11.62
CA SER A 173 0.85 -10.77 -12.86
C SER A 173 0.31 -9.76 -13.88
N ARG A 174 0.23 -10.14 -15.16
CA ARG A 174 -0.37 -9.29 -16.21
C ARG A 174 -1.86 -9.06 -15.99
N GLU A 175 -2.56 -10.08 -15.48
CA GLU A 175 -3.98 -9.99 -15.13
C GLU A 175 -4.19 -8.95 -14.03
N GLU A 176 -3.39 -9.02 -12.95
CA GLU A 176 -3.39 -8.04 -11.87
C GLU A 176 -3.16 -6.61 -12.38
N LEU A 177 -2.15 -6.42 -13.22
CA LEU A 177 -1.84 -5.10 -13.79
C LEU A 177 -2.97 -4.55 -14.67
N THR A 178 -3.67 -5.42 -15.39
CA THR A 178 -4.81 -5.01 -16.23
C THR A 178 -5.98 -4.56 -15.36
N MET A 179 -6.30 -5.31 -14.31
CA MET A 179 -7.35 -4.95 -13.35
C MET A 179 -7.02 -3.63 -12.63
N LEU A 180 -5.78 -3.49 -12.17
CA LEU A 180 -5.30 -2.28 -11.51
C LEU A 180 -5.37 -1.07 -12.45
N LYS A 181 -4.90 -1.21 -13.70
CA LYS A 181 -4.96 -0.12 -14.69
C LYS A 181 -6.39 0.38 -14.89
N ASN A 182 -7.33 -0.54 -15.05
CA ASN A 182 -8.75 -0.22 -15.23
C ASN A 182 -9.35 0.44 -13.97
N TRP A 183 -8.89 0.06 -12.79
CA TRP A 183 -9.28 0.71 -11.55
C TRP A 183 -8.72 2.14 -11.46
N ILE A 184 -7.43 2.34 -11.71
CA ILE A 184 -6.77 3.66 -11.65
C ILE A 184 -7.45 4.68 -12.58
N VAL A 185 -7.73 4.30 -13.84
CA VAL A 185 -8.38 5.21 -14.80
C VAL A 185 -9.77 5.65 -14.33
N ARG A 186 -10.49 4.81 -13.57
CA ARG A 186 -11.78 5.19 -13.00
C ARG A 186 -11.65 6.11 -11.78
N GLN A 187 -10.60 5.96 -11.00
CA GLN A 187 -10.35 6.82 -9.83
C GLN A 187 -9.84 8.20 -10.23
N VAL A 188 -9.03 8.26 -11.28
CA VAL A 188 -8.37 9.50 -11.74
C VAL A 188 -8.66 9.68 -13.24
N PRO A 189 -9.91 10.05 -13.60
CA PRO A 189 -10.34 10.17 -14.99
C PRO A 189 -9.61 11.29 -15.73
#